data_AF-A0A7Y0JUF7-F1
#
_entry.id   AF-A0A7Y0JUF7-F1
#
_cell.length_a   1.000
_cell.length_b   1.000
_cell.length_c   1.000
_cell.angle_alpha   90.00
_cell.angle_beta   90.00
_cell.angle_gamma   90.00
#
_symmetry.space_group_name_H-M   'P 1'
#
loop_
_entity.id
_entity.type
_entity.pdbx_description
1 polymer ?
#
loop_
_entity_poly.entity_id
_entity_poly.type
_entity_poly.pdbx_seq_one_letter_code
_entity_poly.pdbx_strand_id
1 'polypeptide(L)'
;MIEFIPVPAPRPTVTYANCTVSAPAGFRPLHLDLHLPPGDGPFPVVLWIHGGGWLEGSRTWMPDTVEPSGFHSRLLARGYAVADVDYRLSGEALYPAQLLDVQSAIRWLRHHATELRLDAGRFATLGESAGGHLAAMAGVAGDGETAIQAVVNWYGATDLLDVGDDENPVTAPALLLGGPIAERRDFAAWASPLHRVHPGTPPFLNVHGTADDVVPFEQSVRLAEALRAQGVRCDLLPVAGAGHCFTGHDDIGALIEAGADFLDDVLKSV
;
A
#
# COMPACT_ATOMS: atom_id res chain seq x y z
N MET A 1 4.06 47.83 -26.07
CA MET A 1 4.65 47.29 -24.83
C MET A 1 4.15 45.87 -24.67
N ILE A 2 5.05 44.89 -24.59
CA ILE A 2 4.68 43.53 -24.22
C ILE A 2 4.69 43.51 -22.69
N GLU A 3 3.52 43.44 -22.06
CA GLU A 3 3.41 43.20 -20.62
C GLU A 3 3.83 41.76 -20.33
N PHE A 4 4.96 41.59 -19.64
CA PHE A 4 5.29 40.33 -19.00
C PHE A 4 4.44 40.22 -17.73
N ILE A 5 3.28 39.58 -17.84
CA ILE A 5 2.54 39.13 -16.66
C ILE A 5 3.35 37.94 -16.10
N PRO A 6 3.94 38.04 -14.90
CA PRO A 6 4.65 36.92 -14.32
C PRO A 6 3.66 35.77 -14.13
N VAL A 7 4.06 34.56 -14.56
CA VAL A 7 3.29 33.35 -14.26
C VAL A 7 3.17 33.23 -12.74
N PRO A 8 1.96 33.05 -12.18
CA PRO A 8 1.80 32.86 -10.74
C PRO A 8 2.72 31.74 -10.24
N ALA A 9 3.38 31.95 -9.10
CA ALA A 9 4.20 30.90 -8.51
C ALA A 9 3.32 29.67 -8.22
N PRO A 10 3.81 28.44 -8.49
CA PRO A 10 3.07 27.23 -8.17
C PRO A 10 2.78 27.18 -6.67
N ARG A 11 1.61 26.65 -6.30
CA ARG A 11 1.25 26.46 -4.89
C ARG A 11 2.29 25.59 -4.20
N PRO A 12 2.64 25.86 -2.93
CA PRO A 12 3.58 25.02 -2.19
C PRO A 12 2.96 23.66 -1.84
N THR A 13 3.79 22.74 -1.36
CA THR A 13 3.34 21.50 -0.69
C THR A 13 2.40 21.85 0.47
N VAL A 14 1.31 21.06 0.61
CA VAL A 14 0.32 21.23 1.68
C VAL A 14 0.12 19.88 2.38
N THR A 15 0.07 19.88 3.71
CA THR A 15 -0.28 18.70 4.51
C THR A 15 -1.61 18.92 5.22
N TYR A 16 -2.58 18.04 4.98
CA TYR A 16 -3.79 17.91 5.79
C TYR A 16 -3.59 16.75 6.76
N ALA A 17 -3.38 17.06 8.04
CA ALA A 17 -3.16 16.06 9.07
C ALA A 17 -4.45 15.69 9.81
N ASN A 18 -4.54 14.44 10.28
CA ASN A 18 -5.63 13.88 11.07
C ASN A 18 -7.00 13.98 10.39
N CYS A 19 -7.08 13.83 9.06
CA CYS A 19 -8.36 13.78 8.36
C CYS A 19 -9.14 12.55 8.80
N THR A 20 -10.26 12.73 9.50
CA THR A 20 -11.10 11.61 9.94
C THR A 20 -11.80 10.97 8.75
N VAL A 21 -11.41 9.74 8.43
CA VAL A 21 -11.96 8.93 7.34
C VAL A 21 -13.22 8.19 7.78
N SER A 22 -13.16 7.60 8.97
CA SER A 22 -14.22 6.76 9.53
C SER A 22 -14.17 6.81 11.05
N ALA A 23 -15.33 6.65 11.69
CA ALA A 23 -15.44 6.52 13.15
C ALA A 23 -16.38 5.36 13.50
N PRO A 24 -15.94 4.09 13.34
CA PRO A 24 -16.77 2.93 13.63
C PRO A 24 -17.16 2.90 15.12
N ALA A 25 -18.44 2.64 15.41
CA ALA A 25 -18.91 2.59 16.79
C ALA A 25 -18.16 1.52 17.60
N GLY A 26 -17.62 1.90 18.76
CA GLY A 26 -16.84 1.01 19.63
C GLY A 26 -15.35 0.94 19.32
N PHE A 27 -14.88 1.65 18.28
CA PHE A 27 -13.47 1.69 17.87
C PHE A 27 -12.95 3.13 17.92
N ARG A 28 -11.62 3.30 17.89
CA ARG A 28 -11.04 4.62 17.66
C ARG A 28 -11.40 5.14 16.26
N PRO A 29 -11.48 6.46 16.06
CA PRO A 29 -11.53 7.02 14.72
C PRO A 29 -10.30 6.62 13.92
N LEU A 30 -10.51 6.43 12.62
CA LEU A 30 -9.46 6.17 11.65
C LEU A 30 -9.19 7.45 10.90
N HIS A 31 -7.91 7.82 10.85
CA HIS A 31 -7.46 9.03 10.21
C HIS A 31 -6.57 8.72 9.01
N LEU A 32 -6.40 9.71 8.15
CA LEU A 32 -5.29 9.78 7.21
C LEU A 32 -4.58 11.13 7.32
N ASP A 33 -3.31 11.14 6.93
CA ASP A 33 -2.55 12.35 6.67
C ASP A 33 -2.33 12.45 5.15
N LEU A 34 -2.75 13.57 4.54
CA LEU A 34 -2.66 13.80 3.09
C LEU A 34 -1.63 14.87 2.78
N HIS A 35 -0.64 14.50 2.00
CA HIS A 35 0.43 15.37 1.51
C HIS A 35 0.19 15.68 0.03
N LEU A 36 -0.04 16.94 -0.30
CA LEU A 36 -0.19 17.41 -1.67
C LEU A 36 1.14 17.96 -2.20
N PRO A 37 1.54 17.61 -3.43
CA PRO A 37 2.72 18.17 -4.06
C PRO A 37 2.49 19.63 -4.48
N PRO A 38 3.53 20.38 -4.84
CA PRO A 38 3.36 21.71 -5.38
C PRO A 38 2.59 21.70 -6.71
N GLY A 39 1.86 22.77 -7.00
CA GLY A 39 1.07 22.94 -8.22
C GLY A 39 -0.45 22.92 -8.01
N ASP A 40 -1.20 22.87 -9.10
CA ASP A 40 -2.66 23.05 -9.09
C ASP A 40 -3.48 21.74 -9.14
N GLY A 41 -2.87 20.60 -9.50
CA GLY A 41 -3.54 19.32 -9.66
C GLY A 41 -4.32 19.19 -10.99
N PRO A 42 -5.23 18.21 -11.11
CA PRO A 42 -5.51 17.15 -10.14
C PRO A 42 -4.33 16.18 -10.00
N PHE A 43 -4.04 15.75 -8.77
CA PHE A 43 -2.88 14.90 -8.48
C PHE A 43 -3.28 13.41 -8.43
N PRO A 44 -2.56 12.51 -9.12
CA PRO A 44 -2.69 11.07 -8.85
C PRO A 44 -2.31 10.77 -7.39
N VAL A 45 -2.96 9.78 -6.79
CA VAL A 45 -2.87 9.50 -5.35
C VAL A 45 -2.15 8.18 -5.11
N VAL A 46 -1.18 8.19 -4.20
CA VAL A 46 -0.54 6.98 -3.65
C VAL A 46 -0.92 6.86 -2.18
N LEU A 47 -1.56 5.75 -1.83
CA LEU A 47 -1.87 5.42 -0.44
C LEU A 47 -0.69 4.64 0.15
N TRP A 48 -0.05 5.19 1.17
CA TRP A 48 0.94 4.47 1.98
C TRP A 48 0.23 3.68 3.08
N ILE A 49 0.53 2.39 3.14
CA ILE A 49 -0.03 1.46 4.13
C ILE A 49 1.12 0.85 4.93
N HIS A 50 1.20 1.22 6.20
CA HIS A 50 2.26 0.77 7.11
C HIS A 50 2.17 -0.74 7.39
N GLY A 51 3.30 -1.37 7.78
CA GLY A 51 3.35 -2.73 8.29
C GLY A 51 3.05 -2.82 9.78
N GLY A 52 3.82 -3.64 10.52
CA GLY A 52 3.58 -3.90 11.95
C GLY A 52 2.73 -5.15 12.22
N GLY A 53 2.76 -6.15 11.31
CA GLY A 53 2.13 -7.45 11.51
C GLY A 53 0.62 -7.38 11.78
N TRP A 54 -0.06 -6.33 11.31
CA TRP A 54 -1.45 -5.98 11.65
C TRP A 54 -1.71 -5.73 13.15
N LEU A 55 -0.72 -5.90 14.02
CA LEU A 55 -0.84 -5.85 15.48
C LEU A 55 -0.56 -4.47 16.04
N GLU A 56 0.32 -3.74 15.38
CA GLU A 56 0.79 -2.41 15.72
C GLU A 56 0.95 -1.59 14.44
N GLY A 57 1.08 -0.28 14.60
CA GLY A 57 0.99 0.57 13.42
C GLY A 57 0.34 1.91 13.66
N SER A 58 0.70 2.88 12.81
CA SER A 58 -0.16 4.02 12.51
C SER A 58 0.29 4.66 11.21
N ARG A 59 -0.53 5.56 10.66
CA ARG A 59 -0.18 6.35 9.47
C ARG A 59 1.11 7.18 9.59
N THR A 60 1.62 7.41 10.81
CA THR A 60 2.88 8.14 10.99
C THR A 60 4.10 7.22 11.04
N TRP A 61 3.93 5.91 10.84
CA TRP A 61 5.00 4.92 10.92
C TRP A 61 5.53 4.54 9.53
N MET A 62 6.85 4.44 9.45
CA MET A 62 7.67 4.08 8.30
C MET A 62 8.72 3.05 8.76
N PRO A 63 9.21 2.12 7.91
CA PRO A 63 10.29 1.21 8.27
C PRO A 63 11.55 1.96 8.67
N ASP A 64 12.28 1.46 9.66
CA ASP A 64 13.51 2.08 10.17
C ASP A 64 14.61 2.22 9.10
N THR A 65 14.55 1.42 8.04
CA THR A 65 15.47 1.48 6.89
C THR A 65 15.16 2.62 5.93
N VAL A 66 13.98 3.22 6.01
CA VAL A 66 13.58 4.34 5.17
C VAL A 66 13.86 5.64 5.90
N GLU A 67 14.69 6.49 5.31
CA GLU A 67 14.98 7.83 5.84
C GLU A 67 13.70 8.64 6.10
N PRO A 68 13.65 9.44 7.19
CA PRO A 68 12.51 10.30 7.47
C PRO A 68 12.13 11.18 6.27
N SER A 69 10.88 11.12 5.85
CA SER A 69 10.35 11.85 4.68
C SER A 69 10.97 11.48 3.32
N GLY A 70 11.88 10.48 3.26
CA GLY A 70 12.54 10.06 2.01
C GLY A 70 11.54 9.53 0.98
N PHE A 71 10.53 8.80 1.46
CA PHE A 71 9.44 8.29 0.63
C PHE A 71 8.52 9.40 0.10
N HIS A 72 7.96 10.21 1.00
CA HIS A 72 7.06 11.32 0.63
C HIS A 72 7.73 12.32 -0.30
N SER A 73 8.97 12.73 0.00
CA SER A 73 9.67 13.75 -0.79
C SER A 73 9.84 13.34 -2.25
N ARG A 74 10.20 12.07 -2.52
CA ARG A 74 10.37 11.55 -3.89
C ARG A 74 9.04 11.49 -4.65
N LEU A 75 7.97 10.98 -4.03
CA LEU A 75 6.65 10.92 -4.67
C LEU A 75 6.02 12.31 -4.88
N LEU A 76 6.15 13.21 -3.90
CA LEU A 76 5.69 14.59 -4.03
C LEU A 76 6.46 15.33 -5.13
N ALA A 77 7.77 15.12 -5.27
CA ALA A 77 8.56 15.68 -6.35
C ALA A 77 8.13 15.16 -7.73
N ARG A 78 7.61 13.94 -7.80
CA ARG A 78 7.00 13.36 -9.01
C ARG A 78 5.54 13.84 -9.21
N GLY A 79 4.97 14.65 -8.32
CA GLY A 79 3.62 15.18 -8.49
C GLY A 79 2.50 14.23 -8.05
N TYR A 80 2.80 13.25 -7.20
CA TYR A 80 1.79 12.43 -6.52
C TYR A 80 1.35 13.09 -5.23
N ALA A 81 0.05 13.03 -4.95
CA ALA A 81 -0.44 13.19 -3.58
C ALA A 81 -0.20 11.88 -2.81
N VAL A 82 0.31 11.97 -1.59
CA VAL A 82 0.60 10.80 -0.74
C VAL A 82 -0.36 10.84 0.44
N ALA A 83 -1.11 9.75 0.64
CA ALA A 83 -2.04 9.59 1.75
C ALA A 83 -1.58 8.46 2.65
N ASP A 84 -1.14 8.79 3.87
CA ASP A 84 -0.79 7.79 4.88
C ASP A 84 -2.05 7.43 5.66
N VAL A 85 -2.39 6.14 5.72
CA VAL A 85 -3.68 5.70 6.26
C VAL A 85 -3.55 4.88 7.53
N ASP A 86 -4.45 5.14 8.49
CA ASP A 86 -4.67 4.23 9.60
C ASP A 86 -5.61 3.08 9.15
N TYR A 87 -5.38 1.89 9.72
CA TYR A 87 -6.36 0.80 9.73
C TYR A 87 -6.50 0.25 11.15
N ARG A 88 -7.63 -0.40 11.48
CA ARG A 88 -7.81 -1.07 12.78
C ARG A 88 -6.84 -2.23 12.93
N LEU A 89 -6.17 -2.30 14.07
CA LEU A 89 -5.23 -3.39 14.35
C LEU A 89 -5.98 -4.69 14.69
N SER A 90 -5.34 -5.84 14.57
CA SER A 90 -5.96 -7.16 14.81
C SER A 90 -6.41 -7.35 16.27
N GLY A 91 -5.78 -6.64 17.21
CA GLY A 91 -6.25 -6.54 18.60
C GLY A 91 -7.53 -5.71 18.78
N GLU A 92 -7.87 -4.89 17.79
CA GLU A 92 -9.14 -4.16 17.74
C GLU A 92 -10.21 -4.99 17.02
N ALA A 93 -9.92 -5.43 15.80
CA ALA A 93 -10.89 -6.15 14.96
C ALA A 93 -10.21 -7.21 14.08
N LEU A 94 -10.89 -8.33 13.86
CA LEU A 94 -10.45 -9.37 12.95
C LEU A 94 -10.56 -8.94 11.48
N TYR A 95 -9.81 -9.60 10.60
CA TYR A 95 -9.99 -9.48 9.15
C TYR A 95 -11.46 -9.76 8.77
N PRO A 96 -12.07 -9.04 7.79
CA PRO A 96 -11.48 -8.08 6.85
C PRO A 96 -11.49 -6.62 7.31
N ALA A 97 -11.62 -6.30 8.61
CA ALA A 97 -11.71 -4.92 9.10
C ALA A 97 -10.62 -4.01 8.52
N GLN A 98 -9.38 -4.49 8.50
CA GLN A 98 -8.20 -3.79 7.99
C GLN A 98 -8.36 -3.40 6.51
N LEU A 99 -8.78 -4.35 5.65
CA LEU A 99 -8.99 -4.09 4.23
C LEU A 99 -10.14 -3.10 4.02
N LEU A 100 -11.23 -3.26 4.77
CA LEU A 100 -12.38 -2.35 4.70
C LEU A 100 -12.01 -0.93 5.11
N ASP A 101 -11.08 -0.77 6.05
CA ASP A 101 -10.56 0.52 6.49
C ASP A 101 -9.72 1.19 5.40
N VAL A 102 -8.81 0.45 4.76
CA VAL A 102 -8.05 0.92 3.58
C VAL A 102 -8.99 1.33 2.44
N GLN A 103 -9.99 0.50 2.13
CA GLN A 103 -11.00 0.81 1.13
C GLN A 103 -11.86 2.03 1.51
N SER A 104 -12.09 2.26 2.80
CA SER A 104 -12.78 3.47 3.28
C SER A 104 -11.95 4.73 3.05
N ALA A 105 -10.63 4.66 3.24
CA ALA A 105 -9.73 5.76 2.90
C ALA A 105 -9.73 6.06 1.40
N ILE A 106 -9.71 5.03 0.53
CA ILE A 106 -9.83 5.21 -0.93
C ILE A 106 -11.13 5.93 -1.28
N ARG A 107 -12.27 5.46 -0.76
CA ARG A 107 -13.58 6.10 -1.01
C ARG A 107 -13.63 7.54 -0.51
N TRP A 108 -13.10 7.80 0.69
CA TRP A 108 -13.06 9.13 1.28
C TRP A 108 -12.25 10.10 0.41
N LEU A 109 -11.05 9.71 0.00
CA LEU A 109 -10.20 10.51 -0.88
C LEU A 109 -10.86 10.77 -2.24
N ARG A 110 -11.53 9.76 -2.81
CA ARG A 110 -12.27 9.90 -4.07
C ARG A 110 -13.47 10.83 -3.94
N HIS A 111 -14.20 10.75 -2.82
CA HIS A 111 -15.33 11.62 -2.51
C HIS A 111 -14.91 13.10 -2.41
N HIS A 112 -13.76 13.35 -1.78
CA HIS A 112 -13.20 14.70 -1.61
C HIS A 112 -12.23 15.12 -2.73
N ALA A 113 -12.15 14.37 -3.83
CA ALA A 113 -11.12 14.57 -4.85
C ALA A 113 -11.14 15.97 -5.45
N THR A 114 -12.31 16.54 -5.75
CA THR A 114 -12.43 17.90 -6.28
C THR A 114 -11.91 18.95 -5.29
N GLU A 115 -12.27 18.82 -4.01
CA GLU A 115 -11.90 19.78 -2.95
C GLU A 115 -10.40 19.72 -2.64
N LEU A 116 -9.84 18.51 -2.67
CA LEU A 116 -8.44 18.22 -2.38
C LEU A 116 -7.54 18.25 -3.63
N ARG A 117 -8.12 18.51 -4.80
CA ARG A 117 -7.42 18.54 -6.11
C ARG A 117 -6.72 17.23 -6.42
N LEU A 118 -7.38 16.12 -6.15
CA LEU A 118 -6.94 14.76 -6.45
C LEU A 118 -7.56 14.30 -7.77
N ASP A 119 -6.86 13.42 -8.47
CA ASP A 119 -7.40 12.74 -9.64
C ASP A 119 -8.16 11.48 -9.20
N ALA A 120 -9.49 11.56 -9.22
CA ALA A 120 -10.38 10.48 -8.80
C ALA A 120 -10.20 9.16 -9.59
N GLY A 121 -9.57 9.20 -10.77
CA GLY A 121 -9.34 8.04 -11.63
C GLY A 121 -7.93 7.45 -11.56
N ARG A 122 -7.01 8.05 -10.77
CA ARG A 122 -5.61 7.62 -10.71
C ARG A 122 -5.16 7.42 -9.26
N PHE A 123 -5.44 6.24 -8.75
CA PHE A 123 -5.08 5.80 -7.40
C PHE A 123 -4.15 4.59 -7.45
N ALA A 124 -3.17 4.56 -6.58
CA ALA A 124 -2.33 3.39 -6.32
C ALA A 124 -2.19 3.15 -4.82
N THR A 125 -1.86 1.91 -4.47
CA THR A 125 -1.43 1.55 -3.12
C THR A 125 0.06 1.26 -3.12
N LEU A 126 0.72 1.65 -2.04
CA LEU A 126 2.06 1.23 -1.70
C LEU A 126 2.06 0.82 -0.23
N GLY A 127 2.56 -0.37 0.07
CA GLY A 127 2.63 -0.82 1.46
C GLY A 127 3.74 -1.82 1.70
N GLU A 128 4.07 -1.99 2.98
CA GLU A 128 5.17 -2.85 3.42
C GLU A 128 4.71 -3.94 4.39
N SER A 129 5.24 -5.16 4.26
CA SER A 129 4.91 -6.30 5.14
C SER A 129 3.37 -6.52 5.27
N ALA A 130 2.80 -6.38 6.47
CA ALA A 130 1.34 -6.40 6.68
C ALA A 130 0.58 -5.34 5.87
N GLY A 131 1.16 -4.16 5.66
CA GLY A 131 0.63 -3.13 4.77
C GLY A 131 0.78 -3.48 3.29
N GLY A 132 1.83 -4.22 2.92
CA GLY A 132 2.02 -4.78 1.58
C GLY A 132 0.96 -5.82 1.24
N HIS A 133 0.60 -6.66 2.23
CA HIS A 133 -0.57 -7.54 2.16
C HIS A 133 -1.86 -6.75 1.89
N LEU A 134 -2.12 -5.68 2.66
CA LEU A 134 -3.32 -4.85 2.48
C LEU A 134 -3.32 -4.08 1.16
N ALA A 135 -2.15 -3.60 0.70
CA ALA A 135 -1.97 -2.95 -0.60
C ALA A 135 -2.32 -3.90 -1.75
N ALA A 136 -1.80 -5.14 -1.70
CA ALA A 136 -2.11 -6.18 -2.65
C ALA A 136 -3.59 -6.58 -2.60
N MET A 137 -4.16 -6.74 -1.40
CA MET A 137 -5.58 -7.05 -1.21
C MET A 137 -6.49 -5.96 -1.75
N ALA A 138 -6.16 -4.68 -1.56
CA ALA A 138 -6.89 -3.57 -2.17
C ALA A 138 -6.86 -3.62 -3.71
N GLY A 139 -5.76 -4.08 -4.30
CA GLY A 139 -5.64 -4.26 -5.75
C GLY A 139 -6.49 -5.40 -6.30
N VAL A 140 -6.47 -6.58 -5.66
CA VAL A 140 -7.20 -7.77 -6.15
C VAL A 140 -8.67 -7.80 -5.75
N ALA A 141 -9.08 -7.02 -4.74
CA ALA A 141 -10.46 -7.01 -4.24
C ALA A 141 -11.18 -5.66 -4.43
N GLY A 142 -10.49 -4.63 -4.90
CA GLY A 142 -11.07 -3.32 -5.15
C GLY A 142 -11.92 -3.29 -6.41
N ASP A 143 -13.13 -2.77 -6.30
CA ASP A 143 -14.05 -2.51 -7.41
C ASP A 143 -14.68 -1.12 -7.28
N GLY A 144 -15.31 -0.62 -8.36
CA GLY A 144 -16.04 0.64 -8.35
C GLY A 144 -15.27 1.79 -7.69
N GLU A 145 -15.80 2.33 -6.59
CA GLU A 145 -15.22 3.44 -5.81
C GLU A 145 -13.94 3.08 -5.04
N THR A 146 -13.61 1.80 -4.92
CA THR A 146 -12.41 1.29 -4.24
C THR A 146 -11.34 0.76 -5.20
N ALA A 147 -11.65 0.68 -6.50
CA ALA A 147 -10.72 0.20 -7.52
C ALA A 147 -9.48 1.11 -7.63
N ILE A 148 -8.30 0.52 -7.67
CA ILE A 148 -7.01 1.21 -7.85
C ILE A 148 -6.36 0.76 -9.16
N GLN A 149 -5.43 1.57 -9.67
CA GLN A 149 -4.81 1.40 -10.99
C GLN A 149 -3.40 0.82 -10.92
N ALA A 150 -2.74 0.84 -9.75
CA ALA A 150 -1.42 0.23 -9.58
C ALA A 150 -1.21 -0.22 -8.12
N VAL A 151 -0.37 -1.25 -7.92
CA VAL A 151 0.07 -1.71 -6.60
C VAL A 151 1.58 -1.77 -6.56
N VAL A 152 2.18 -1.19 -5.51
CA VAL A 152 3.57 -1.42 -5.14
C VAL A 152 3.59 -2.16 -3.81
N ASN A 153 4.06 -3.40 -3.82
CA ASN A 153 4.07 -4.30 -2.67
C ASN A 153 5.51 -4.53 -2.22
N TRP A 154 5.88 -4.00 -1.06
CA TRP A 154 7.17 -4.26 -0.43
C TRP A 154 7.06 -5.43 0.54
N TYR A 155 7.68 -6.56 0.18
CA TYR A 155 7.80 -7.77 0.98
C TYR A 155 6.52 -8.18 1.76
N GLY A 156 5.35 -7.93 1.17
CA GLY A 156 4.09 -8.21 1.82
C GLY A 156 3.75 -9.70 1.86
N ALA A 157 3.03 -10.12 2.89
CA ALA A 157 2.50 -11.48 2.98
C ALA A 157 1.42 -11.69 1.90
N THR A 158 1.68 -12.53 0.90
CA THR A 158 0.76 -12.75 -0.22
C THR A 158 -0.02 -14.07 -0.13
N ASP A 159 0.43 -14.99 0.72
CA ASP A 159 -0.18 -16.28 0.99
C ASP A 159 -0.14 -16.59 2.50
N LEU A 160 -1.25 -16.33 3.19
CA LEU A 160 -1.41 -16.57 4.63
C LEU A 160 -1.51 -18.06 4.97
N LEU A 161 -1.52 -18.95 3.97
CA LEU A 161 -1.34 -20.39 4.19
C LEU A 161 0.12 -20.80 4.40
N ASP A 162 1.07 -19.92 4.07
CA ASP A 162 2.52 -20.19 4.08
C ASP A 162 3.26 -19.21 5.02
N VAL A 163 2.82 -19.15 6.27
CA VAL A 163 3.29 -18.16 7.28
C VAL A 163 4.02 -18.81 8.46
N GLY A 164 4.50 -20.04 8.28
CA GLY A 164 5.21 -20.80 9.33
C GLY A 164 4.27 -21.62 10.21
N ASP A 165 4.37 -21.43 11.53
CA ASP A 165 3.67 -22.23 12.57
C ASP A 165 2.14 -22.02 12.51
N ASP A 166 1.44 -22.91 11.80
CA ASP A 166 0.02 -22.79 11.49
C ASP A 166 -0.93 -23.30 12.59
N GLU A 167 -0.40 -24.05 13.56
CA GLU A 167 -1.11 -24.52 14.76
C GLU A 167 -1.12 -23.47 15.89
N ASN A 168 -0.18 -22.52 15.86
CA ASN A 168 -0.05 -21.52 16.91
C ASN A 168 -1.13 -20.42 16.81
N PRO A 169 -2.01 -20.27 17.83
CA PRO A 169 -3.13 -19.34 17.79
C PRO A 169 -2.75 -17.87 18.00
N VAL A 170 -1.49 -17.58 18.34
CA VAL A 170 -1.04 -16.21 18.69
C VAL A 170 0.00 -15.63 17.73
N THR A 171 0.21 -16.26 16.58
CA THR A 171 0.99 -15.64 15.49
C THR A 171 0.25 -14.42 14.92
N ALA A 172 0.95 -13.48 14.29
CA ALA A 172 0.32 -12.29 13.70
C ALA A 172 -0.81 -12.65 12.69
N PRO A 173 -0.62 -13.61 11.76
CA PRO A 173 -1.72 -14.09 10.91
C PRO A 173 -2.86 -14.75 11.69
N ALA A 174 -2.56 -15.54 12.74
CA ALA A 174 -3.59 -16.18 13.55
C ALA A 174 -4.45 -15.17 14.31
N LEU A 175 -3.83 -14.13 14.89
CA LEU A 175 -4.53 -13.04 15.56
C LEU A 175 -5.37 -12.21 14.58
N LEU A 176 -4.85 -11.97 13.37
CA LEU A 176 -5.60 -11.32 12.29
C LEU A 176 -6.87 -12.11 11.92
N LEU A 177 -6.77 -13.43 11.81
CA LEU A 177 -7.87 -14.31 11.38
C LEU A 177 -8.73 -14.86 12.52
N GLY A 178 -8.35 -14.61 13.78
CA GLY A 178 -9.08 -15.01 14.98
C GLY A 178 -8.89 -16.48 15.39
N GLY A 179 -7.73 -17.07 15.10
CA GLY A 179 -7.36 -18.43 15.53
C GLY A 179 -6.28 -19.07 14.64
N PRO A 180 -5.86 -20.30 14.97
CA PRO A 180 -4.84 -21.04 14.21
C PRO A 180 -5.17 -21.10 12.71
N ILE A 181 -4.14 -20.99 11.88
CA ILE A 181 -4.28 -21.07 10.42
C ILE A 181 -4.71 -22.47 10.00
N ALA A 182 -4.24 -23.51 10.70
CA ALA A 182 -4.64 -24.90 10.48
C ALA A 182 -6.16 -25.12 10.56
N GLU A 183 -6.86 -24.39 11.45
CA GLU A 183 -8.32 -24.46 11.61
C GLU A 183 -9.08 -23.49 10.70
N ARG A 184 -8.38 -22.54 10.07
CA ARG A 184 -8.96 -21.43 9.31
C ARG A 184 -8.46 -21.36 7.87
N ARG A 185 -8.01 -22.47 7.30
CA ARG A 185 -7.35 -22.52 5.97
C ARG A 185 -8.16 -21.84 4.86
N ASP A 186 -9.46 -22.11 4.75
CA ASP A 186 -10.30 -21.48 3.73
C ASP A 186 -10.37 -19.95 3.91
N PHE A 187 -10.41 -19.49 5.15
CA PHE A 187 -10.44 -18.06 5.46
C PHE A 187 -9.07 -17.40 5.24
N ALA A 188 -7.98 -18.09 5.58
CA ALA A 188 -6.63 -17.67 5.28
C ALA A 188 -6.40 -17.56 3.77
N ALA A 189 -6.89 -18.53 2.99
CA ALA A 189 -6.86 -18.48 1.54
C ALA A 189 -7.67 -17.29 1.00
N TRP A 190 -8.88 -17.07 1.54
CA TRP A 190 -9.72 -15.92 1.16
C TRP A 190 -9.08 -14.57 1.50
N ALA A 191 -8.31 -14.51 2.59
CA ALA A 191 -7.55 -13.35 3.04
C ALA A 191 -6.19 -13.18 2.36
N SER A 192 -5.81 -14.05 1.42
CA SER A 192 -4.52 -14.00 0.73
C SER A 192 -4.66 -13.46 -0.70
N PRO A 193 -3.90 -12.44 -1.11
CA PRO A 193 -4.04 -11.89 -2.47
C PRO A 193 -3.68 -12.90 -3.56
N LEU A 194 -2.78 -13.85 -3.29
CA LEU A 194 -2.41 -14.92 -4.23
C LEU A 194 -3.62 -15.67 -4.78
N HIS A 195 -4.61 -15.97 -3.94
CA HIS A 195 -5.79 -16.77 -4.31
C HIS A 195 -6.94 -15.95 -4.88
N ARG A 196 -6.73 -14.65 -5.10
CA ARG A 196 -7.76 -13.70 -5.58
C ARG A 196 -7.44 -13.02 -6.89
N VAL A 197 -6.26 -13.27 -7.44
CA VAL A 197 -5.84 -12.70 -8.72
C VAL A 197 -6.84 -13.06 -9.82
N HIS A 198 -7.22 -12.07 -10.62
CA HIS A 198 -8.11 -12.23 -11.77
C HIS A 198 -7.68 -11.30 -12.92
N PRO A 199 -8.20 -11.45 -14.15
CA PRO A 199 -7.77 -10.65 -15.30
C PRO A 199 -8.02 -9.13 -15.19
N GLY A 200 -8.83 -8.70 -14.21
CA GLY A 200 -9.12 -7.29 -13.95
C GLY A 200 -8.27 -6.68 -12.84
N THR A 201 -7.36 -7.45 -12.24
CA THR A 201 -6.41 -6.97 -11.23
C THR A 201 -5.46 -5.94 -11.88
N PRO A 202 -5.15 -4.81 -11.21
CA PRO A 202 -4.24 -3.79 -11.75
C PRO A 202 -2.81 -4.32 -11.86
N PRO A 203 -1.90 -3.63 -12.58
CA PRO A 203 -0.47 -3.93 -12.56
C PRO A 203 0.16 -3.87 -11.17
N PHE A 204 1.14 -4.73 -10.92
CA PHE A 204 1.91 -4.81 -9.66
C PHE A 204 3.40 -4.56 -9.89
N LEU A 205 4.03 -3.93 -8.90
CA LEU A 205 5.46 -4.05 -8.63
C LEU A 205 5.65 -4.73 -7.27
N ASN A 206 6.26 -5.91 -7.25
CA ASN A 206 6.68 -6.59 -6.04
C ASN A 206 8.17 -6.32 -5.80
N VAL A 207 8.53 -5.75 -4.65
CA VAL A 207 9.93 -5.53 -4.23
C VAL A 207 10.17 -6.34 -2.97
N HIS A 208 11.16 -7.23 -2.95
CA HIS A 208 11.29 -8.18 -1.85
C HIS A 208 12.73 -8.62 -1.63
N GLY A 209 13.18 -8.60 -0.38
CA GLY A 209 14.46 -9.16 0.05
C GLY A 209 14.55 -10.66 -0.21
N THR A 210 15.63 -11.11 -0.85
CA THR A 210 15.84 -12.55 -1.15
C THR A 210 16.30 -13.37 0.04
N ALA A 211 16.64 -12.72 1.17
CA ALA A 211 17.01 -13.34 2.43
C ALA A 211 16.02 -12.97 3.55
N ASP A 212 14.79 -12.58 3.19
CA ASP A 212 13.72 -12.28 4.16
C ASP A 212 13.37 -13.52 4.98
N ASP A 213 13.51 -13.39 6.31
CA ASP A 213 13.31 -14.45 7.30
C ASP A 213 11.95 -14.37 8.01
N VAL A 214 11.13 -13.37 7.66
CA VAL A 214 9.79 -13.16 8.21
C VAL A 214 8.73 -13.55 7.19
N VAL A 215 8.84 -13.03 5.96
CA VAL A 215 7.96 -13.38 4.85
C VAL A 215 8.81 -14.01 3.75
N PRO A 216 8.62 -15.29 3.40
CA PRO A 216 9.45 -15.92 2.37
C PRO A 216 9.36 -15.19 1.03
N PHE A 217 10.52 -14.91 0.41
CA PHE A 217 10.61 -14.28 -0.92
C PHE A 217 9.77 -15.01 -1.98
N GLU A 218 9.69 -16.34 -1.86
CA GLU A 218 8.90 -17.23 -2.72
C GLU A 218 7.42 -16.84 -2.78
N GLN A 219 6.88 -16.18 -1.74
CA GLN A 219 5.52 -15.65 -1.78
C GLN A 219 5.36 -14.62 -2.91
N SER A 220 6.29 -13.66 -3.03
CA SER A 220 6.26 -12.65 -4.09
C SER A 220 6.53 -13.23 -5.48
N VAL A 221 7.33 -14.31 -5.57
CA VAL A 221 7.50 -15.07 -6.82
C VAL A 221 6.17 -15.68 -7.24
N ARG A 222 5.50 -16.42 -6.35
CA ARG A 222 4.22 -17.08 -6.62
C ARG A 222 3.12 -16.09 -6.99
N LEU A 223 3.06 -14.92 -6.32
CA LEU A 223 2.11 -13.87 -6.67
C LEU A 223 2.40 -13.31 -8.08
N ALA A 224 3.67 -13.04 -8.40
CA ALA A 224 4.05 -12.54 -9.72
C ALA A 224 3.71 -13.53 -10.84
N GLU A 225 3.91 -14.83 -10.60
CA GLU A 225 3.51 -15.89 -11.53
C GLU A 225 1.99 -15.96 -11.70
N ALA A 226 1.23 -15.90 -10.60
CA ALA A 226 -0.24 -15.90 -10.65
C ALA A 226 -0.81 -14.70 -11.43
N LEU A 227 -0.28 -13.49 -11.21
CA LEU A 227 -0.62 -12.27 -11.95
C LEU A 227 -0.36 -12.43 -13.45
N ARG A 228 0.86 -12.85 -13.81
CA ARG A 228 1.24 -13.05 -15.21
C ARG A 228 0.41 -14.13 -15.89
N ALA A 229 0.03 -15.19 -15.17
CA ALA A 229 -0.84 -16.24 -15.68
C ALA A 229 -2.26 -15.74 -16.02
N GLN A 230 -2.73 -14.67 -15.37
CA GLN A 230 -3.98 -13.99 -15.70
C GLN A 230 -3.82 -12.86 -16.73
N GLY A 231 -2.63 -12.70 -17.33
CA GLY A 231 -2.32 -11.61 -18.26
C GLY A 231 -2.13 -10.24 -17.60
N VAL A 232 -2.00 -10.20 -16.28
CA VAL A 232 -1.76 -8.98 -15.50
C VAL A 232 -0.26 -8.72 -15.42
N ARG A 233 0.16 -7.48 -15.69
CA ARG A 233 1.56 -7.08 -15.53
C ARG A 233 1.96 -7.22 -14.07
N CYS A 234 3.07 -7.92 -13.83
CA CYS A 234 3.74 -7.89 -12.55
C CYS A 234 5.24 -7.76 -12.78
N ASP A 235 5.81 -6.67 -12.28
CA ASP A 235 7.24 -6.45 -12.20
C ASP A 235 7.70 -7.01 -10.84
N LEU A 236 8.74 -7.85 -10.82
CA LEU A 236 9.30 -8.41 -9.58
C LEU A 236 10.75 -7.93 -9.48
N LEU A 237 11.06 -7.21 -8.41
CA LEU A 237 12.37 -6.70 -8.08
C LEU A 237 12.93 -7.43 -6.84
N PRO A 238 13.73 -8.49 -7.04
CA PRO A 238 14.43 -9.16 -5.96
C PRO A 238 15.54 -8.25 -5.42
N VAL A 239 15.60 -8.05 -4.11
CA VAL A 239 16.68 -7.32 -3.43
C VAL A 239 17.67 -8.34 -2.89
N ALA A 240 18.77 -8.53 -3.61
CA ALA A 240 19.76 -9.57 -3.34
C ALA A 240 20.34 -9.43 -1.92
N GLY A 241 20.27 -10.49 -1.10
CA GLY A 241 20.81 -10.55 0.25
C GLY A 241 20.07 -9.74 1.33
N ALA A 242 19.06 -8.96 0.96
CA ALA A 242 18.30 -8.18 1.93
C ALA A 242 17.31 -9.05 2.70
N GLY A 243 17.17 -8.79 4.00
CA GLY A 243 16.18 -9.41 4.88
C GLY A 243 14.84 -8.67 4.87
N HIS A 244 13.99 -8.95 5.88
CA HIS A 244 12.75 -8.21 6.10
C HIS A 244 13.04 -6.73 6.33
N CYS A 245 12.12 -5.86 5.92
CA CYS A 245 12.32 -4.40 5.92
C CYS A 245 13.52 -3.93 5.08
N PHE A 246 13.98 -4.75 4.13
CA PHE A 246 15.22 -4.54 3.37
C PHE A 246 16.48 -4.41 4.25
N THR A 247 16.48 -5.01 5.44
CA THR A 247 17.66 -5.04 6.31
C THR A 247 18.88 -5.60 5.57
N GLY A 248 20.05 -4.97 5.73
CA GLY A 248 21.26 -5.34 5.00
C GLY A 248 21.34 -4.81 3.56
N HIS A 249 20.40 -3.96 3.13
CA HIS A 249 20.49 -3.21 1.88
C HIS A 249 20.65 -1.71 2.14
N ASP A 250 21.67 -1.11 1.52
CA ASP A 250 22.03 0.30 1.80
C ASP A 250 21.24 1.30 0.94
N ASP A 251 20.85 0.94 -0.29
CA ASP A 251 20.25 1.89 -1.25
C ASP A 251 18.72 1.79 -1.33
N ILE A 252 18.08 2.06 -0.19
CA ILE A 252 16.61 2.12 -0.09
C ILE A 252 16.03 3.21 -1.00
N GLY A 253 16.81 4.27 -1.27
CA GLY A 253 16.46 5.34 -2.20
C GLY A 253 16.18 4.82 -3.61
N ALA A 254 17.00 3.89 -4.12
CA ALA A 254 16.80 3.28 -5.42
C ALA A 254 15.51 2.42 -5.48
N LEU A 255 15.13 1.76 -4.37
CA LEU A 255 13.88 0.99 -4.30
C LEU A 255 12.66 1.92 -4.36
N ILE A 256 12.73 3.09 -3.73
CA ILE A 256 11.68 4.12 -3.81
C ILE A 256 11.58 4.66 -5.24
N GLU A 257 12.70 4.95 -5.91
CA GLU A 257 12.69 5.38 -7.31
C GLU A 257 12.13 4.32 -8.25
N ALA A 258 12.46 3.04 -8.05
CA ALA A 258 11.86 1.96 -8.83
C ALA A 258 10.34 1.91 -8.67
N GLY A 259 9.83 2.14 -7.45
CA GLY A 259 8.41 2.30 -7.19
C GLY A 259 7.80 3.51 -7.90
N ALA A 260 8.46 4.67 -7.83
CA ALA A 260 8.01 5.89 -8.49
C ALA A 260 8.01 5.76 -10.03
N ASP A 261 9.03 5.14 -10.61
CA ASP A 261 9.13 4.92 -12.05
C ASP A 261 8.04 3.95 -12.55
N PHE A 262 7.74 2.89 -11.79
CA PHE A 262 6.60 2.01 -12.07
C PHE A 262 5.27 2.78 -12.02
N LEU A 263 5.07 3.63 -11.00
CA LEU A 263 3.87 4.44 -10.87
C LEU A 263 3.74 5.46 -12.01
N ASP A 264 4.84 6.05 -12.47
CA ASP A 264 4.85 6.97 -13.62
C ASP A 264 4.39 6.23 -14.88
N ASP A 265 4.95 5.04 -15.12
CA ASP A 265 4.62 4.21 -16.29
C ASP A 265 3.16 3.72 -16.29
N VAL A 266 2.57 3.47 -15.12
CA VAL A 266 1.18 3.00 -15.03
C VAL A 266 0.16 4.15 -14.97
N LEU A 267 0.44 5.22 -14.21
CA LEU A 267 -0.54 6.28 -13.92
C LEU A 267 -0.38 7.54 -14.79
N LYS A 268 0.74 7.71 -15.49
CA LYS A 268 1.00 8.90 -16.31
C LYS A 268 1.22 8.60 -17.79
N SER A 269 1.34 7.34 -18.18
CA SER A 269 1.31 6.95 -19.58
C SER A 269 -0.08 7.24 -20.17
N VAL A 270 -0.12 8.18 -21.12
CA VAL A 270 -1.32 8.63 -21.86
C VAL A 270 -1.49 7.79 -23.13
#